data_AF-A0A957FNF0-F1
#
_entry.id   AF-A0A957FNF0-F1
#
_cell.length_a   1.000
_cell.length_b   1.000
_cell.length_c   1.000
_cell.angle_alpha   90.00
_cell.angle_beta   90.00
_cell.angle_gamma   90.00
#
_symmetry.space_group_name_H-M   'P 1'
#
loop_
_entity.id
_entity.type
_entity.pdbx_description
1 polymer ?
#
loop_
_entity_poly.entity_id
_entity_poly.type
_entity_poly.pdbx_seq_one_letter_code
_entity_poly.pdbx_strand_id
1 'polypeptide(L)'
;MTTVYTYSEARQKLATLLDEVVKDGQVLIQRQDGTLFVVQQQAEAGSPLAVPGVDLALTRAELVSFVQEGRQDWREAAVLHEVGDDYTTAVFNFTTYENQTDNHITLHCASCAQLRKHLSPTTGRYVNHATYQDALAYAQTAHLALEHCPFCQPPAGCEPD
;
A
#
# COMPACT_ATOMS: atom_id res chain seq x y z
N MET A 1 -38.89 10.44 7.88
CA MET A 1 -39.50 11.76 7.59
C MET A 1 -38.48 12.52 6.77
N THR A 2 -38.84 13.09 5.63
CA THR A 2 -37.87 13.77 4.76
C THR A 2 -37.61 15.19 5.28
N THR A 3 -36.37 15.49 5.67
CA THR A 3 -35.98 16.81 6.18
C THR A 3 -36.02 17.85 5.05
N VAL A 4 -36.57 19.03 5.35
CA VAL A 4 -36.66 20.16 4.41
C VAL A 4 -35.80 21.31 4.91
N TYR A 5 -34.85 21.73 4.09
CA TYR A 5 -34.00 22.90 4.30
C TYR A 5 -34.43 24.05 3.40
N THR A 6 -34.32 25.30 3.87
CA THR A 6 -34.31 26.43 2.95
C THR A 6 -32.99 26.49 2.17
N TYR A 7 -32.98 27.15 1.01
CA TYR A 7 -31.76 27.37 0.23
C TYR A 7 -30.62 28.00 1.07
N SER A 8 -30.94 28.97 1.93
CA SER A 8 -29.96 29.63 2.78
C SER A 8 -29.37 28.70 3.84
N GLU A 9 -30.20 27.85 4.47
CA GLU A 9 -29.74 26.86 5.44
C GLU A 9 -28.87 25.79 4.78
N ALA A 10 -29.30 25.27 3.63
CA ALA A 10 -28.54 24.29 2.87
C ALA A 10 -27.14 24.82 2.49
N ARG A 11 -27.05 26.10 2.09
CA ARG A 11 -25.77 26.75 1.78
C ARG A 11 -24.87 26.90 3.00
N GLN A 12 -25.43 27.18 4.18
CA GLN A 12 -24.65 27.37 5.41
C GLN A 12 -24.25 26.04 6.07
N LYS A 13 -25.08 25.00 5.92
CA LYS A 13 -24.95 23.71 6.63
C LYS A 13 -24.80 22.53 5.67
N LEU A 14 -24.14 22.74 4.54
CA LEU A 14 -24.04 21.72 3.48
C LEU A 14 -23.45 20.40 3.99
N ALA A 15 -22.44 20.44 4.87
CA ALA A 15 -21.85 19.22 5.43
C ALA A 15 -22.86 18.40 6.25
N THR A 16 -23.59 19.03 7.17
CA THR A 16 -24.65 18.38 7.97
C THR A 16 -25.76 17.81 7.09
N LEU A 17 -26.15 18.57 6.07
CA LEU A 17 -27.13 18.12 5.08
C LEU A 17 -26.67 16.84 4.37
N LEU A 18 -25.41 16.78 3.95
CA LEU A 18 -24.85 15.57 3.31
C LEU A 18 -24.77 14.38 4.26
N ASP A 19 -24.44 14.60 5.53
CA ASP A 19 -24.48 13.54 6.55
C ASP A 19 -25.89 12.97 6.76
N GLU A 20 -26.91 13.81 6.69
CA GLU A 20 -28.32 13.39 6.72
C GLU A 20 -28.72 12.63 5.46
N VAL A 21 -28.25 13.05 4.28
CA VAL A 21 -28.46 12.31 3.03
C VAL A 21 -27.90 10.88 3.11
N VAL A 22 -26.75 10.68 3.75
CA VAL A 22 -26.19 9.34 3.96
C VAL A 22 -27.05 8.50 4.92
N LYS A 23 -27.67 9.11 5.94
CA LYS A 23 -28.47 8.41 6.95
C LYS A 23 -29.90 8.12 6.48
N ASP A 24 -30.55 9.12 5.88
CA ASP A 24 -31.97 9.11 5.55
C ASP A 24 -32.23 8.91 4.04
N GLY A 25 -31.17 8.82 3.24
CA GLY A 25 -31.19 8.56 1.80
C GLY A 25 -31.39 9.82 0.94
N GLN A 26 -32.18 10.77 1.43
CA GLN A 26 -32.43 12.03 0.72
C GLN A 26 -32.92 13.15 1.64
N VAL A 27 -32.72 14.39 1.20
CA VAL A 27 -33.25 15.60 1.83
C VAL A 27 -33.80 16.55 0.76
N LEU A 28 -34.65 17.49 1.17
CA LEU A 28 -35.25 18.49 0.29
C LEU A 28 -34.66 19.87 0.55
N ILE A 29 -34.45 20.64 -0.52
CA ILE A 29 -34.09 22.06 -0.45
C ILE A 29 -35.21 22.89 -1.09
N GLN A 30 -35.83 23.76 -0.31
CA GLN A 30 -36.84 24.71 -0.77
C GLN A 30 -36.23 26.09 -1.05
N ARG A 31 -36.45 26.61 -2.25
CA ARG A 31 -36.13 27.99 -2.62
C ARG A 31 -37.26 28.93 -2.21
N GLN A 32 -36.96 30.23 -2.15
CA GLN A 32 -37.93 31.27 -1.79
C GLN A 32 -39.14 31.33 -2.73
N ASP A 33 -38.99 30.91 -3.98
CA ASP A 33 -40.06 30.79 -4.97
C ASP A 33 -40.97 29.55 -4.75
N GLY A 34 -40.70 28.77 -3.71
CA GLY A 34 -41.43 27.53 -3.37
C GLY A 34 -40.90 26.28 -4.07
N THR A 35 -39.96 26.41 -5.00
CA THR A 35 -39.40 25.27 -5.73
C THR A 35 -38.64 24.33 -4.80
N LEU A 36 -38.90 23.03 -4.91
CA LEU A 36 -38.24 21.98 -4.13
C LEU A 36 -37.22 21.24 -5.00
N PHE A 37 -36.02 21.03 -4.45
CA PHE A 37 -34.95 20.22 -5.02
C PHE A 37 -34.70 19.02 -4.12
N VAL A 38 -34.46 17.85 -4.71
CA VAL A 38 -34.06 16.65 -3.97
C VAL A 38 -32.54 16.54 -4.02
N VAL A 39 -31.91 16.39 -2.86
CA VAL A 39 -30.51 15.98 -2.76
C VAL A 39 -30.48 14.54 -2.25
N GLN A 40 -29.84 13.67 -3.01
CA GLN A 40 -29.70 12.26 -2.71
C GLN A 40 -28.26 11.84 -3.03
N GLN A 41 -27.76 10.83 -2.32
CA GLN A 41 -26.47 10.25 -2.67
C GLN A 41 -26.60 9.62 -4.06
N GLN A 42 -25.65 9.89 -4.95
CA GLN A 42 -25.56 9.12 -6.16
C GLN A 42 -25.24 7.68 -5.76
N ALA A 43 -26.16 6.75 -6.06
CA ALA A 43 -25.86 5.33 -5.90
C ALA A 43 -24.56 5.07 -6.67
N GLU A 44 -23.56 4.48 -6.00
CA GLU A 44 -22.40 4.00 -6.73
C GLU A 44 -22.94 3.02 -7.78
N ALA A 45 -22.77 3.37 -9.06
CA ALA A 45 -22.84 2.36 -10.10
C ALA A 45 -21.88 1.27 -9.61
N GLY A 46 -22.38 0.04 -9.44
CA GLY A 46 -21.59 -1.05 -8.88
C GLY A 46 -20.21 -1.07 -9.52
N SER A 47 -19.19 -1.44 -8.73
CA SER A 47 -17.77 -1.31 -9.10
C SER A 47 -17.56 -1.43 -10.61
N PRO A 48 -16.76 -0.56 -11.26
CA PRO A 48 -16.44 -0.73 -12.67
C PRO A 48 -15.77 -2.08 -12.99
N LEU A 49 -15.30 -2.79 -11.94
CA LEU A 49 -14.75 -4.14 -12.01
C LEU A 49 -15.79 -5.24 -11.65
N ALA A 50 -17.03 -4.89 -11.35
CA ALA A 50 -18.15 -5.79 -11.12
C ALA A 50 -18.69 -6.31 -12.47
N VAL A 51 -17.83 -7.02 -13.18
CA VAL A 51 -18.18 -7.76 -14.39
C VAL A 51 -18.60 -9.20 -14.01
N PRO A 52 -19.50 -9.83 -14.78
CA PRO A 52 -19.80 -11.26 -14.59
C PRO A 52 -18.52 -12.09 -14.65
N GLY A 53 -18.38 -13.04 -13.73
CA GLY A 53 -17.25 -13.97 -13.74
C GLY A 53 -17.29 -14.90 -14.95
N VAL A 54 -16.12 -15.29 -15.46
CA VAL A 54 -15.98 -16.34 -16.47
C VAL A 54 -15.74 -17.66 -15.75
N ASP A 55 -16.59 -18.65 -16.00
CA ASP A 55 -16.37 -20.01 -15.49
C ASP A 55 -15.35 -20.73 -16.38
N LEU A 56 -14.13 -20.87 -15.87
CA LEU A 56 -13.02 -21.54 -16.54
C LEU A 56 -12.86 -23.00 -16.09
N ALA A 57 -13.76 -23.52 -15.24
CA ALA A 57 -13.65 -24.84 -14.61
C ALA A 57 -12.29 -25.10 -13.91
N LEU A 58 -11.63 -24.03 -13.44
CA LEU A 58 -10.36 -24.11 -12.73
C LEU A 58 -10.59 -24.58 -11.29
N THR A 59 -9.77 -25.52 -10.84
CA THR A 59 -9.78 -25.96 -9.45
C THR A 59 -9.06 -24.96 -8.56
N ARG A 60 -9.38 -24.98 -7.26
CA ARG A 60 -8.66 -24.20 -6.25
C ARG A 60 -7.15 -24.52 -6.24
N ALA A 61 -6.79 -25.78 -6.47
CA ALA A 61 -5.39 -26.21 -6.45
C ALA A 61 -4.59 -25.54 -7.58
N GLU A 62 -5.16 -25.49 -8.80
CA GLU A 62 -4.55 -24.83 -9.96
C GLU A 62 -4.43 -23.32 -9.77
N LEU A 63 -5.45 -22.66 -9.21
CA LEU A 63 -5.37 -21.23 -8.90
C LEU A 63 -4.23 -20.93 -7.90
N VAL A 64 -4.08 -21.78 -6.87
CA VAL A 64 -3.01 -21.62 -5.89
C VAL A 64 -1.64 -21.88 -6.53
N SER A 65 -1.50 -22.87 -7.41
CA SER A 65 -0.23 -23.13 -8.08
C SER A 65 0.20 -21.96 -8.98
N PHE A 66 -0.71 -21.34 -9.74
CA PHE A 66 -0.37 -20.17 -10.56
C PHE A 66 0.07 -18.96 -9.72
N VAL A 67 -0.57 -18.73 -8.56
CA VAL A 67 -0.15 -17.67 -7.63
C VAL A 67 1.22 -17.95 -7.02
N GLN A 68 1.52 -19.22 -6.73
CA GLN A 68 2.82 -19.64 -6.21
C GLN A 68 3.92 -19.47 -7.26
N GLU A 69 3.70 -19.97 -8.47
CA GLU A 69 4.58 -19.81 -9.64
C GLU A 69 4.88 -18.34 -9.90
N GLY A 70 3.83 -17.52 -10.01
CA GLY A 70 3.99 -16.08 -10.23
C GLY A 70 4.82 -15.42 -9.13
N ARG A 71 4.72 -15.83 -7.85
CA ARG A 71 5.54 -15.30 -6.74
C ARG A 71 6.98 -15.82 -6.75
N GLN A 72 7.23 -16.95 -7.39
CA GLN A 72 8.56 -17.55 -7.51
C GLN A 72 9.39 -16.80 -8.56
N ASP A 73 8.77 -16.38 -9.66
CA ASP A 73 9.39 -15.53 -10.69
C ASP A 73 9.90 -14.18 -10.14
N TRP A 74 9.21 -13.57 -9.17
CA TRP A 74 9.70 -12.34 -8.50
C TRP A 74 10.89 -12.59 -7.57
N ARG A 75 11.14 -13.83 -7.13
CA ARG A 75 12.33 -14.19 -6.34
C ARG A 75 13.53 -14.49 -7.24
N GLU A 76 13.30 -15.00 -8.45
CA GLU A 76 14.36 -15.21 -9.45
C GLU A 76 14.76 -13.93 -10.21
N ALA A 77 13.88 -12.93 -10.31
CA ALA A 77 14.19 -11.63 -10.90
C ALA A 77 15.13 -10.74 -10.04
N ALA A 78 15.65 -11.25 -8.91
CA ALA A 78 16.69 -10.59 -8.13
C ALA A 78 18.07 -10.78 -8.79
N VAL A 79 18.40 -9.87 -9.72
CA VAL A 79 19.75 -9.48 -10.20
C VAL A 79 20.78 -10.60 -10.34
N LEU A 80 20.96 -11.11 -11.57
CA LEU A 80 22.17 -11.86 -11.94
C LEU A 80 23.38 -10.91 -11.91
N HIS A 81 24.40 -11.25 -11.11
CA HIS A 81 25.73 -10.62 -11.16
C HIS A 81 26.71 -11.66 -11.71
N GLU A 82 27.40 -11.36 -12.82
CA GLU A 82 28.36 -12.28 -13.42
C GLU A 82 29.61 -12.40 -12.54
N VAL A 83 29.78 -13.54 -11.86
CA VAL A 83 31.06 -13.94 -11.25
C VAL A 83 31.38 -15.38 -11.65
N GLY A 84 31.86 -15.56 -12.89
CA GLY A 84 32.32 -16.86 -13.40
C GLY A 84 31.21 -17.85 -13.76
N ASP A 85 31.60 -19.06 -14.19
CA ASP A 85 30.77 -20.15 -14.76
C ASP A 85 29.81 -20.83 -13.75
N ASP A 86 29.45 -20.17 -12.64
CA ASP A 86 28.55 -20.74 -11.62
C ASP A 86 27.41 -19.77 -11.28
N TYR A 87 26.17 -20.22 -11.54
CA TYR A 87 24.96 -19.42 -11.32
C TYR A 87 24.57 -19.47 -9.85
N THR A 88 25.03 -18.51 -9.06
CA THR A 88 24.59 -18.34 -7.66
C THR A 88 23.41 -17.36 -7.59
N THR A 89 22.27 -17.81 -7.06
CA THR A 89 21.15 -16.92 -6.73
C THR A 89 21.61 -15.90 -5.70
N ALA A 90 21.61 -14.61 -6.04
CA ALA A 90 21.91 -13.55 -5.09
C ALA A 90 20.76 -13.45 -4.07
N VAL A 91 20.88 -14.14 -2.95
CA VAL A 91 19.92 -14.05 -1.85
C VAL A 91 20.20 -12.77 -1.07
N PHE A 92 19.35 -11.76 -1.25
CA PHE A 92 19.37 -10.57 -0.41
C PHE A 92 18.55 -10.82 0.85
N ASN A 93 19.21 -10.73 2.00
CA ASN A 93 18.59 -10.98 3.29
C ASN A 93 18.22 -9.68 4.03
N PHE A 94 18.81 -8.56 3.62
CA PHE A 94 18.66 -7.27 4.27
C PHE A 94 18.38 -6.15 3.26
N THR A 95 17.67 -5.12 3.72
CA THR A 95 17.35 -3.92 2.94
C THR A 95 17.50 -2.70 3.84
N THR A 96 18.22 -1.68 3.38
CA THR A 96 18.28 -0.36 4.04
C THR A 96 17.36 0.62 3.33
N TYR A 97 16.54 1.35 4.10
CA TYR A 97 15.77 2.49 3.63
C TYR A 97 16.45 3.79 4.08
N GLU A 98 16.87 4.61 3.14
CA GLU A 98 17.49 5.91 3.34
C GLU A 98 16.43 7.00 3.29
N ASN A 99 16.12 7.61 4.42
CA ASN A 99 15.23 8.77 4.50
C ASN A 99 16.06 10.05 4.39
N GLN A 100 15.94 10.74 3.26
CA GLN A 100 16.69 11.98 3.00
C GLN A 100 16.06 13.21 3.68
N THR A 101 14.80 13.11 4.12
CA THR A 101 14.10 14.20 4.83
C THR A 101 14.44 14.19 6.32
N ASP A 102 14.43 13.02 6.95
CA ASP A 102 14.70 12.85 8.39
C ASP A 102 16.12 12.31 8.68
N ASN A 103 17.00 12.34 7.66
CA ASN A 103 18.44 12.07 7.74
C ASN A 103 18.85 10.80 8.52
N HIS A 104 18.12 9.70 8.30
CA HIS A 104 18.39 8.41 8.91
C HIS A 104 18.27 7.27 7.90
N ILE A 105 18.93 6.15 8.22
CA ILE A 105 18.78 4.87 7.53
C ILE A 105 18.08 3.90 8.45
N THR A 106 17.01 3.27 7.99
CA THR A 106 16.41 2.11 8.69
C THR A 106 16.86 0.81 8.05
N LEU A 107 17.41 -0.11 8.84
CA LEU A 107 17.78 -1.46 8.41
C LEU A 107 16.63 -2.44 8.68
N HIS A 108 16.26 -3.17 7.64
CA HIS A 108 15.23 -4.21 7.65
C HIS A 108 15.78 -5.54 7.16
N CYS A 109 15.12 -6.62 7.54
CA CYS A 109 15.20 -7.86 6.79
C CYS A 109 14.45 -7.73 5.47
N ALA A 110 14.94 -8.37 4.40
CA ALA A 110 14.34 -8.27 3.06
C ALA A 110 12.87 -8.75 3.02
N SER A 111 12.48 -9.65 3.93
CA SER A 111 11.12 -10.17 4.07
C SER A 111 10.22 -9.33 4.99
N CYS A 112 10.69 -8.20 5.53
CA CYS A 112 9.97 -7.43 6.54
C CYS A 112 8.66 -6.84 6.01
N ALA A 113 7.55 -7.09 6.71
CA ALA A 113 6.24 -6.53 6.34
C ALA A 113 6.18 -4.99 6.43
N GLN A 114 7.05 -4.34 7.22
CA GLN A 114 7.08 -2.88 7.30
C GLN A 114 7.61 -2.23 6.02
N LEU A 115 8.49 -2.90 5.26
CA LEU A 115 8.96 -2.39 3.97
C LEU A 115 7.78 -2.03 3.04
N ARG A 116 6.69 -2.82 3.08
CA ARG A 116 5.48 -2.61 2.27
C ARG A 116 4.73 -1.30 2.57
N LYS A 117 4.90 -0.74 3.78
CA LYS A 117 4.23 0.50 4.20
C LYS A 117 5.01 1.76 3.80
N HIS A 118 6.28 1.61 3.47
CA HIS A 118 7.18 2.70 3.13
C HIS A 118 7.34 2.90 1.61
N LEU A 119 6.59 2.18 0.76
CA LEU A 119 6.66 2.29 -0.71
C LEU A 119 6.14 3.62 -1.29
N SER A 120 5.94 4.67 -0.49
CA SER A 120 5.74 6.01 -1.06
C SER A 120 7.06 6.47 -1.68
N PRO A 121 7.16 6.65 -3.02
CA PRO A 121 8.44 6.91 -3.69
C PRO A 121 9.04 8.29 -3.41
N THR A 122 8.41 9.09 -2.55
CA THR A 122 8.60 10.54 -2.49
C THR A 122 9.62 11.02 -1.46
N THR A 123 10.14 10.15 -0.57
CA THR A 123 10.96 10.59 0.57
C THR A 123 12.22 9.77 0.86
N GLY A 124 12.53 8.73 0.07
CA GLY A 124 13.73 7.93 0.34
C GLY A 124 14.11 6.87 -0.70
N ARG A 125 15.22 6.19 -0.45
CA ARG A 125 15.84 5.19 -1.33
C ARG A 125 16.00 3.85 -0.63
N TYR A 126 15.77 2.76 -1.35
CA TYR A 126 16.03 1.40 -0.88
C TYR A 126 17.32 0.83 -1.48
N VAL A 127 18.09 0.11 -0.67
CA VAL A 127 19.29 -0.63 -1.11
C VAL A 127 19.27 -2.02 -0.47
N ASN A 128 19.48 -3.06 -1.29
CA ASN A 128 19.48 -4.46 -0.85
C ASN A 128 20.91 -4.92 -0.56
N HIS A 129 21.05 -5.79 0.44
CA HIS A 129 22.31 -6.29 0.96
C HIS A 129 22.22 -7.80 1.19
N ALA A 130 23.29 -8.52 0.85
CA ALA A 130 23.35 -9.97 1.02
C ALA A 130 23.46 -10.35 2.49
N THR A 131 24.32 -9.65 3.24
CA THR A 131 24.57 -9.90 4.67
C THR A 131 24.23 -8.70 5.55
N TYR A 132 24.09 -8.95 6.85
CA TYR A 132 23.90 -7.90 7.83
C TYR A 132 25.11 -6.95 7.89
N GLN A 133 26.33 -7.48 7.71
CA GLN A 133 27.55 -6.67 7.70
C GLN A 133 27.61 -5.71 6.50
N ASP A 134 27.18 -6.15 5.31
CA ASP A 134 27.11 -5.28 4.13
C ASP A 134 26.14 -4.12 4.35
N ALA A 135 24.97 -4.41 4.95
CA ALA A 135 23.98 -3.40 5.29
C ALA A 135 24.51 -2.38 6.32
N LEU A 136 25.25 -2.85 7.33
CA LEU A 136 25.92 -1.97 8.30
C LEU A 136 27.01 -1.12 7.65
N ALA A 137 27.83 -1.70 6.78
CA ALA A 137 28.90 -0.99 6.08
C ALA A 137 28.31 0.11 5.19
N TYR A 138 27.25 -0.19 4.43
CA TYR A 138 26.53 0.80 3.63
C TYR A 138 26.01 1.96 4.49
N ALA A 139 25.34 1.65 5.60
CA ALA A 139 24.80 2.68 6.50
C ALA A 139 25.90 3.59 7.08
N GLN A 140 27.07 3.02 7.41
CA GLN A 140 28.22 3.78 7.89
C GLN A 140 28.81 4.70 6.81
N THR A 141 28.88 4.25 5.55
CA THR A 141 29.37 5.07 4.43
C THR A 141 28.43 6.21 4.06
N ALA A 142 27.13 6.06 4.31
CA ALA A 142 26.14 7.09 4.02
C ALA A 142 26.20 8.28 5.00
N HIS A 143 26.92 8.16 6.12
CA HIS A 143 26.98 9.18 7.18
C HIS A 143 25.61 9.60 7.74
N LEU A 144 24.64 8.68 7.73
CA LEU A 144 23.30 8.87 8.27
C LEU A 144 23.15 8.10 9.58
N ALA A 145 22.23 8.55 10.45
CA ALA A 145 21.93 7.83 11.68
C ALA A 145 21.30 6.47 11.34
N LEU A 146 21.91 5.37 11.80
CA LEU A 146 21.36 4.04 11.59
C LEU A 146 20.33 3.71 12.68
N GLU A 147 19.14 3.36 12.26
CA GLU A 147 18.08 2.77 13.06
C GLU A 147 17.80 1.33 12.62
N HIS A 148 17.50 0.46 13.57
CA HIS A 148 17.03 -0.88 13.27
C HIS A 148 15.53 -0.93 13.33
N CYS A 149 14.91 -1.58 12.36
CA CYS A 149 13.48 -1.83 12.43
C CYS A 149 13.18 -2.67 13.69
N PRO A 150 12.30 -2.20 14.59
CA PRO A 150 12.01 -2.90 15.85
C PRO A 150 11.34 -4.26 15.61
N PHE A 151 10.72 -4.46 14.44
CA PHE A 151 10.12 -5.73 14.04
C PHE A 151 11.11 -6.72 13.44
N CYS A 152 12.34 -6.28 13.16
CA CYS A 152 13.42 -7.11 12.64
C CYS A 152 14.46 -7.45 13.72
N GLN A 153 14.27 -7.00 14.97
CA GLN A 153 15.17 -7.29 16.07
C GLN A 153 14.70 -8.52 16.88
N PRO A 154 15.58 -9.50 17.16
CA PRO A 154 16.96 -9.61 16.69
C PRO A 154 17.06 -10.04 15.20
N PRO A 155 18.10 -9.62 14.46
CA PRO A 155 18.27 -9.93 13.03
C PRO A 155 18.58 -11.40 12.73
N ALA A 156 18.74 -12.24 13.76
CA ALA A 156 19.08 -13.66 13.63
C ALA A 156 18.08 -14.48 12.79
N GLY A 157 16.81 -14.06 12.72
CA GLY A 157 15.81 -14.72 11.87
C GLY A 157 15.92 -14.38 10.38
N CYS A 158 16.96 -13.64 9.99
CA CYS A 158 17.15 -13.11 8.64
C CYS A 158 18.47 -13.54 8.02
N GLU A 159 19.37 -14.16 8.78
CA GLU A 159 20.53 -14.85 8.20
C GLU A 159 20.08 -16.23 7.68
N PRO A 160 20.61 -16.71 6.54
CA PRO A 160 20.34 -18.06 6.09
C PRO A 160 20.92 -19.07 7.09
N ASP A 161 20.15 -20.12 7.40
CA ASP A 161 20.60 -21.27 8.22
C ASP A 161 21.83 -21.98 7.63
#